data_AF-F9PDR3-F1
#
_entry.id   AF-F9PDR3-F1
#
_cell.length_a   1.000
_cell.length_b   1.000
_cell.length_c   1.000
_cell.angle_alpha   90.00
_cell.angle_beta   90.00
_cell.angle_gamma   90.00
#
_symmetry.space_group_name_H-M   'P 1'
#
loop_
_entity.id
_entity.type
_entity.pdbx_description
1 polymer ?
#
loop_
_entity_poly.entity_id
_entity_poly.type
_entity_poly.pdbx_seq_one_letter_code
_entity_poly.pdbx_strand_id
1 'polypeptide(L)' 'MKKTILLVDDEIDILDIQNRYLMQAGYDVLVAHDGKEGLELFRKKYYRSHYHRYHDA' A
#
# COMPACT_ATOMS: atom_id res chain seq x y z
N MET A 1 -0.26 -7.21 14.15
CA MET A 1 0.24 -6.37 13.03
C MET A 1 -0.96 -5.84 12.26
N LYS A 2 -0.95 -4.56 11.86
CA LYS A 2 -2.00 -4.01 10.98
C LYS A 2 -1.88 -4.61 9.58
N LYS A 3 -3.03 -4.85 8.93
CA LYS A 3 -3.05 -5.25 7.52
C LYS A 3 -2.75 -4.01 6.66
N THR A 4 -1.89 -4.17 5.66
CA THR A 4 -1.58 -3.11 4.70
C THR A 4 -2.43 -3.28 3.43
N ILE A 5 -3.03 -2.21 2.95
CA ILE A 5 -3.77 -2.14 1.68
C ILE A 5 -2.99 -1.22 0.72
N LEU A 6 -2.88 -1.62 -0.55
CA LEU A 6 -2.42 -0.75 -1.64
C LEU A 6 -3.65 -0.30 -2.43
N LEU A 7 -3.90 1.01 -2.43
CA LEU A 7 -4.98 1.64 -3.16
C LEU A 7 -4.42 2.28 -4.43
N VAL A 8 -5.04 2.01 -5.58
CA VAL A 8 -4.61 2.50 -6.90
C VAL A 8 -5.83 3.05 -7.62
N ASP A 9 -5.85 4.36 -7.86
CA ASP A 9 -6.97 5.07 -8.50
C ASP A 9 -6.44 6.41 -9.06
N ASP A 10 -6.81 6.78 -10.29
CA ASP A 10 -6.38 8.02 -10.95
C ASP A 10 -7.23 9.24 -10.57
N GLU A 11 -8.40 9.02 -9.96
CA GLU A 11 -9.26 10.08 -9.45
C GLU A 11 -8.82 10.51 -8.03
N ILE A 12 -8.01 11.57 -7.95
CA ILE A 12 -7.41 12.07 -6.69
C ILE A 12 -8.44 12.27 -5.59
N ASP A 13 -9.59 12.90 -5.88
CA ASP A 13 -10.63 13.19 -4.88
C ASP A 13 -11.24 11.92 -4.28
N ILE A 14 -11.46 10.91 -5.12
CA ILE A 14 -12.01 9.60 -4.72
C ILE A 14 -11.00 8.83 -3.89
N LEU A 15 -9.74 8.81 -4.35
CA LEU A 15 -8.63 8.17 -3.68
C LEU A 15 -8.42 8.74 -2.27
N ASP A 16 -8.55 10.05 -2.11
CA ASP A 16 -8.36 10.73 -0.83
C ASP A 16 -9.50 10.39 0.17
N ILE A 17 -10.74 10.30 -0.32
CA ILE A 17 -11.90 9.82 0.45
C ILE A 17 -11.69 8.38 0.92
N GLN A 18 -11.33 7.48 0.01
CA GLN A 18 -11.12 6.06 0.31
C GLN A 18 -9.96 5.84 1.28
N ASN A 19 -8.84 6.57 1.11
CA ASN A 19 -7.70 6.51 2.02
C ASN A 19 -8.11 6.85 3.47
N ARG A 20 -8.89 7.93 3.66
CA ARG A 20 -9.40 8.32 5.00
C ARG A 20 -10.27 7.21 5.62
N TYR A 21 -11.18 6.61 4.85
CA TYR A 21 -12.03 5.53 5.35
C TYR A 21 -11.22 4.30 5.78
N LEU A 22 -10.25 3.88 4.96
CA LEU A 22 -9.40 2.73 5.27
C LEU A 22 -8.49 2.99 6.48
N MET A 23 -7.94 4.20 6.60
CA MET A 23 -7.17 4.60 7.78
C MET A 23 -8.03 4.59 9.05
N GLN A 24 -9.26 5.13 8.99
CA GLN A 24 -10.22 5.11 10.10
C GLN A 24 -10.62 3.67 10.50
N ALA A 25 -10.72 2.76 9.53
CA ALA A 25 -10.95 1.34 9.77
C ALA A 25 -9.73 0.59 10.35
N GLY A 26 -8.59 1.28 10.52
CA GLY A 26 -7.41 0.75 11.21
C GLY A 26 -6.39 0.06 10.30
N TYR A 27 -6.50 0.19 8.97
CA TYR A 27 -5.50 -0.31 8.04
C TYR A 27 -4.30 0.63 7.92
N ASP A 28 -3.16 0.07 7.50
CA ASP A 28 -2.10 0.87 6.90
C ASP A 28 -2.39 0.97 5.40
N VAL A 29 -2.31 2.17 4.83
CA VAL A 29 -2.66 2.39 3.42
C VAL A 29 -1.45 2.89 2.67
N LEU A 30 -1.18 2.26 1.53
CA LEU A 30 -0.28 2.75 0.50
C LEU A 30 -1.13 3.27 -0.64
N VAL A 31 -0.75 4.41 -1.22
CA VAL A 31 -1.53 5.11 -2.23
C VAL A 31 -0.70 5.22 -3.50
N ALA A 32 -1.33 4.96 -4.65
CA ALA A 32 -0.77 5.19 -5.97
C ALA A 32 -1.82 5.82 -6.89
N HIS A 33 -1.38 6.72 -7.77
CA HIS A 33 -2.23 7.44 -8.70
C HIS A 33 -2.31 6.81 -10.08
N ASP A 34 -1.47 5.80 -10.33
CA ASP A 34 -1.50 5.02 -11.56
C ASP A 34 -0.97 3.59 -11.35
N GLY A 35 -1.09 2.77 -12.39
CA GLY A 35 -0.63 1.38 -12.34
C GLY A 35 0.88 1.22 -12.21
N LYS A 36 1.68 2.18 -12.69
CA LYS A 36 3.15 2.11 -12.61
C LYS A 36 3.59 2.36 -11.17
N GLU A 37 3.08 3.41 -10.54
CA GLU A 37 3.32 3.71 -9.13
C GLU A 37 2.83 2.57 -8.23
N GLY A 38 1.65 2.03 -8.52
CA GLY A 38 1.10 0.87 -7.80
C GLY A 38 2.03 -0.35 -7.86
N LEU A 39 2.54 -0.66 -9.05
CA LEU A 39 3.47 -1.77 -9.23
C LEU A 39 4.81 -1.54 -8.52
N GLU A 40 5.34 -0.31 -8.56
CA GLU A 40 6.57 0.06 -7.86
C GLU A 40 6.43 -0.09 -6.34
N LEU A 41 5.33 0.40 -5.76
CA LEU A 41 5.03 0.26 -4.33
C LEU A 41 4.84 -1.21 -3.94
N PHE A 42 4.11 -1.98 -4.73
CA PHE A 42 3.91 -3.41 -4.49
C PHE A 42 5.25 -4.14 -4.44
N ARG A 43 6.10 -3.94 -5.45
CA ARG A 43 7.44 -4.56 -5.51
C ARG A 43 8.30 -4.15 -4.31
N LYS A 44 8.37 -2.86 -3.98
CA LYS A 44 9.15 -2.37 -2.83
C LYS A 44 8.71 -3.02 -1.50
N LYS A 45 7.39 -3.13 -1.27
CA LYS A 45 6.84 -3.77 -0.07
C LYS A 45 7.08 -5.28 -0.08
N TYR A 46 6.91 -5.94 -1.23
CA TYR A 46 7.15 -7.37 -1.39
C TYR A 46 8.61 -7.72 -1.08
N TYR A 47 9.58 -7.03 -1.70
CA TYR A 47 11.00 -7.27 -1.46
C TYR A 47 11.35 -7.03 0.01
N ARG A 48 10.93 -5.91 0.63
CA ARG A 48 11.25 -5.64 2.04
C ARG A 48 10.72 -6.72 2.98
N SER A 49 9.52 -7.25 2.70
CA SER A 49 8.92 -8.33 3.49
C SER A 49 9.64 -9.67 3.31
N HIS A 50 10.15 -9.95 2.10
CA HIS A 50 10.89 -11.18 1.82
C HIS A 50 12.33 -11.12 2.34
N TYR A 51 13.04 -10.00 2.17
CA TYR A 51 14.42 -9.85 2.66
C TYR A 51 14.54 -10.09 4.17
N HIS A 52 13.61 -9.59 4.98
CA HIS A 52 13.62 -9.84 6.43
C HIS A 52 13.38 -11.33 6.74
N ARG A 53 12.49 -12.00 5.99
CA ARG A 53 12.20 -13.43 6.21
C ARG A 53 13.36 -14.38 5.90
N TYR A 54 14.32 -13.99 5.06
CA TYR A 54 15.45 -14.85 4.68
C TYR A 54 16.77 -14.53 5.42
N HIS A 55 16.86 -13.40 6.12
CA HIS A 55 18.09 -12.99 6.83
C HIS A 55 17.96 -13.05 8.36
N ASP A 56 16.74 -13.18 8.90
CA ASP A 56 16.49 -13.28 10.34
C ASP A 56 16.37 -14.75 10.83
N ALA A 57 16.88 -15.73 10.08
CA ALA A 57 16.85 -17.16 10.39
C ALA A 57 18.25 -17.75 10.57
#